data_AF-A0A2M7TX54-F1
#
_entry.id   AF-A0A2M7TX54-F1
#
_cell.length_a   1.000
_cell.length_b   1.000
_cell.length_c   1.000
_cell.angle_alpha   90.00
_cell.angle_beta   90.00
_cell.angle_gamma   90.00
#
_symmetry.space_group_name_H-M   'P 1'
#
loop_
_entity.id
_entity.type
_entity.pdbx_description
1 polymer ?
#
loop_
_entity_poly.entity_id
_entity_poly.type
_entity_poly.pdbx_seq_one_letter_code
_entity_poly.pdbx_strand_id
1 'polypeptide(L)' 'MAIDYYKEGKWDELEKYCLEDVMVTKRLFEYGVKNEKIYYMNETGKVPIRVNWKRYMEESGADETALTLPF' A
#
# COMPACT_ATOMS: atom_id res chain seq x y z
N MET A 1 0.19 2.41 19.34
CA MET A 1 -0.75 3.30 18.61
C MET A 1 -1.73 2.47 17.78
N ALA A 2 -2.74 3.10 17.17
CA ALA A 2 -4.01 2.52 16.69
C ALA A 2 -4.80 1.78 17.78
N ILE A 3 -4.25 0.68 18.30
CA ILE A 3 -4.80 -0.06 19.45
C ILE A 3 -4.94 0.85 20.68
N ASP A 4 -3.97 1.73 20.92
CA ASP A 4 -4.03 2.66 22.05
C ASP A 4 -5.10 3.74 21.84
N TYR A 5 -5.23 4.30 20.62
CA TYR A 5 -6.30 5.26 20.30
C TYR A 5 -7.68 4.63 20.42
N TYR A 6 -7.85 3.39 19.98
CA TYR A 6 -9.07 2.62 20.17
C TYR A 6 -9.41 2.45 21.65
N LYS A 7 -8.43 2.04 22.48
CA LYS A 7 -8.63 1.86 23.92
C LYS A 7 -8.95 3.17 24.64
N GLU A 8 -8.40 4.29 24.17
CA GLU A 8 -8.62 5.63 24.73
C GLU A 8 -9.88 6.33 24.17
N GLY A 9 -10.59 5.72 23.21
CA GLY A 9 -11.77 6.33 22.56
C GLY A 9 -11.45 7.51 21.63
N LYS A 10 -10.19 7.60 21.17
CA LYS A 10 -9.66 8.64 20.27
C LYS A 10 -9.95 8.29 18.81
N TRP A 11 -11.21 8.41 18.41
CA TRP A 11 -11.70 7.94 17.11
C TRP A 11 -11.14 8.76 15.93
N ASP A 12 -11.02 10.07 16.08
CA ASP A 12 -10.50 10.94 15.00
C ASP A 12 -9.03 10.62 14.69
N GLU A 13 -8.21 10.40 15.73
CA GLU A 13 -6.82 10.00 15.58
C GLU A 13 -6.69 8.59 15.02
N LEU A 14 -7.58 7.67 15.41
CA LEU A 14 -7.63 6.32 14.88
C LEU A 14 -7.97 6.33 13.38
N GLU A 15 -9.04 7.02 12.99
CA GLU A 15 -9.45 7.15 11.59
C GLU A 15 -8.31 7.75 10.76
N LYS A 16 -7.74 8.87 11.23
CA LYS A 16 -6.62 9.52 10.56
C LYS A 16 -5.43 8.58 10.39
N TYR A 17 -5.04 7.87 11.44
CA TYR A 17 -3.95 6.90 11.40
C TYR A 17 -4.21 5.80 10.35
N CYS A 18 -5.39 5.20 10.36
CA CYS A 18 -5.75 4.14 9.42
C CYS A 18 -5.78 4.66 7.96
N LEU A 19 -6.30 5.87 7.74
CA LEU A 19 -6.33 6.48 6.42
C LEU A 19 -4.92 6.81 5.91
N GLU A 20 -4.02 7.30 6.76
CA GLU A 20 -2.64 7.59 6.38
C GLU A 20 -1.91 6.32 5.89
N ASP A 21 -2.08 5.19 6.58
CA ASP A 21 -1.50 3.89 6.19
C ASP A 21 -1.99 3.45 4.79
N VAL A 22 -3.30 3.59 4.52
CA VAL A 22 -3.90 3.28 3.21
C VAL A 22 -3.38 4.22 2.12
N MET A 23 -3.25 5.51 2.42
CA MET A 23 -2.78 6.50 1.46
C MET A 23 -1.30 6.29 1.09
N VAL A 24 -0.46 5.88 2.04
CA VAL A 24 0.95 5.55 1.79
C VAL A 24 1.06 4.33 0.87
N THR A 25 0.36 3.25 1.19
CA THR A 25 0.39 2.01 0.39
C THR A 25 -0.19 2.21 -1.01
N LYS A 26 -1.27 2.99 -1.15
CA LYS A 26 -1.84 3.38 -2.45
C LYS A 26 -0.83 4.13 -3.32
N ARG A 27 -0.18 5.16 -2.77
CA ARG A 27 0.82 5.95 -3.51
C ARG A 27 2.01 5.10 -3.93
N LEU A 28 2.45 4.17 -3.07
CA LEU A 28 3.51 3.22 -3.39
C LEU A 28 3.09 2.31 -4.56
N PHE A 29 1.88 1.76 -4.51
CA PHE A 29 1.33 0.92 -5.58
C PHE A 29 1.24 1.68 -6.91
N GLU A 30 0.64 2.87 -6.92
CA GLU A 30 0.53 3.72 -8.11
C GLU A 30 1.91 4.06 -8.70
N TYR A 31 2.90 4.34 -7.84
CA TYR A 31 4.27 4.54 -8.27
C TYR A 31 4.85 3.29 -8.93
N GLY A 32 4.69 2.11 -8.33
CA GLY A 32 5.19 0.86 -8.87
C GLY A 32 4.52 0.45 -10.19
N VAL A 33 3.20 0.68 -10.34
CA VAL A 33 2.49 0.48 -11.61
C VAL A 33 3.04 1.39 -12.71
N LYS A 34 3.28 2.67 -12.41
CA LYS A 34 3.76 3.65 -13.39
C LYS A 34 5.23 3.45 -13.79
N ASN A 35 6.08 3.04 -12.84
CA ASN A 35 7.54 3.02 -13.03
C ASN A 35 8.11 1.59 -13.18
N GLU A 36 7.29 0.55 -13.00
CA GLU A 36 7.67 -0.88 -13.06
C GLU A 36 8.79 -1.26 -12.07
N LYS A 37 9.00 -0.42 -11.06
CA LYS A 37 9.94 -0.62 -9.96
C LYS A 37 9.56 0.21 -8.74
N ILE A 38 9.95 -0.29 -7.58
CA ILE A 38 9.98 0.45 -6.31
C ILE A 38 11.40 0.50 -5.79
N TYR A 39 11.59 1.14 -4.64
CA TYR A 39 12.91 1.26 -4.02
C TYR A 39 12.84 0.98 -2.54
N TYR A 40 13.89 0.36 -2.01
CA TYR A 40 14.13 0.24 -0.58
C TYR A 40 15.52 0.79 -0.25
N MET A 41 15.73 1.11 1.02
CA MET A 41 17.03 1.56 1.53
C MET A 41 17.76 0.36 2.16
N ASN A 42 18.99 0.11 1.75
CA ASN A 42 19.93 -0.77 2.43
C ASN A 42 21.07 0.05 3.06
N GLU A 43 22.05 -0.63 3.66
CA GLU A 43 23.21 0.00 4.31
C GLU A 43 24.05 0.88 3.35
N THR A 44 23.99 0.62 2.04
CA THR A 44 24.77 1.33 1.02
C THR A 44 23.96 2.39 0.28
N GLY A 45 22.63 2.37 0.38
CA GLY A 45 21.75 3.37 -0.22
C GLY A 45 20.47 2.80 -0.83
N LYS A 46 19.96 3.52 -1.84
CA LYS A 46 18.66 3.24 -2.45
C LYS A 46 18.78 2.17 -3.54
N VAL A 47 18.15 1.02 -3.34
CA VAL A 47 18.20 -0.13 -4.26
C VAL A 47 16.84 -0.32 -4.96
N PRO A 48 16.82 -0.50 -6.29
CA PRO A 48 15.58 -0.74 -7.03
C PRO A 48 15.12 -2.21 -6.92
N ILE A 49 13.81 -2.41 -6.80
CA ILE A 49 13.14 -3.70 -6.95
C ILE A 49 12.19 -3.59 -8.13
N ARG A 50 12.35 -4.44 -9.15
CA ARG A 50 11.41 -4.51 -10.29
C ARG A 50 10.09 -5.10 -9.83
N VAL A 51 8.98 -4.53 -10.30
CA VAL A 51 7.62 -4.99 -9.99
C VAL A 51 6.79 -5.03 -11.27
N ASN A 52 5.86 -5.99 -11.36
CA ASN A 52 4.87 -6.07 -12.43
C ASN A 52 3.46 -5.99 -11.83
N TRP A 53 3.08 -4.80 -11.38
CA TRP A 53 1.79 -4.55 -10.73
C TRP A 53 0.70 -4.09 -11.70
N LYS A 54 1.07 -3.70 -12.92
CA LYS A 54 0.13 -3.28 -13.96
C LYS A 54 -0.90 -4.37 -14.28
N ARG A 55 -0.49 -5.64 -14.23
CA ARG A 55 -1.37 -6.81 -14.36
C ARG A 55 -2.64 -6.71 -13.49
N TYR A 56 -2.52 -6.21 -12.26
CA TYR A 56 -3.65 -6.11 -11.33
C TYR A 56 -4.63 -4.98 -11.68
N MET A 57 -4.26 -4.04 -12.55
CA MET A 57 -5.18 -3.06 -13.11
C MET A 57 -5.94 -3.64 -14.32
N GLU A 58 -5.30 -4.54 -15.07
CA GLU A 58 -5.82 -5.11 -16.32
C GLU A 58 -6.76 -6.31 -16.08
N GLU A 59 -6.61 -7.06 -14.99
CA GLU A 59 -7.43 -8.24 -14.63
C GLU A 59 -8.85 -7.92 -14.11
N SER A 60 -9.28 -6.66 -14.17
CA SER A 60 -10.58 -6.18 -13.64
C SER A 60 -11.83 -6.62 -14.44
N GLY A 61 -11.70 -7.57 -15.37
CA GLY A 61 -12.78 -8.04 -16.24
C GLY A 61 -13.31 -9.46 -16.01
N ALA A 62 -12.66 -10.29 -15.16
CA ALA A 62 -13.07 -11.69 -15.02
C ALA A 62 -12.61 -12.35 -13.70
N ASP A 63 -12.98 -11.80 -12.55
CA ASP A 63 -13.44 -12.62 -11.41
C ASP A 63 -14.01 -11.71 -10.33
N GLU A 64 -15.21 -12.05 -9.85
CA GLU A 64 -15.78 -11.39 -8.70
C GLU A 64 -14.96 -11.82 -7.46
N THR A 65 -14.37 -10.83 -6.77
CA THR A 65 -13.76 -10.92 -5.43
C THR A 65 -12.36 -11.54 -5.30
N ALA A 66 -11.34 -10.81 -5.75
CA ALA A 66 -10.07 -10.74 -5.01
C ALA A 66 -9.97 -9.38 -4.32
N LEU A 67 -10.54 -9.25 -3.11
CA LEU A 67 -10.37 -8.06 -2.24
C LEU A 67 -8.94 -7.94 -1.67
N THR A 68 -8.02 -8.77 -2.12
CA THR A 68 -6.62 -8.77 -1.72
C THR A 68 -5.76 -8.73 -2.96
N LEU A 69 -4.79 -7.81 -2.97
CA LEU A 69 -3.61 -7.98 -3.83
C LEU A 69 -3.00 -9.36 -3.52
N PRO A 70 -2.52 -10.10 -4.52
CA PRO A 70 -1.81 -11.35 -4.28
C PRO A 70 -0.42 -10.98 -3.77
N PHE A 71 -0.35 -10.77 -2.46
CA PHE A 71 0.86 -10.84 -1.67
C PHE A 71 1.07 -12.27 -1.17
#